data_AF-A0A800KU27-F1
#
_entry.id   AF-A0A800KU27-F1
#
_cell.length_a   1.000
_cell.length_b   1.000
_cell.length_c   1.000
_cell.angle_alpha   90.00
_cell.angle_beta   90.00
_cell.angle_gamma   90.00
#
_symmetry.space_group_name_H-M   'P 1'
#
loop_
_entity.id
_entity.type
_entity.pdbx_description
1 polymer ?
#
loop_
_entity_poly.entity_id
_entity_poly.type
_entity_poly.pdbx_seq_one_letter_code
_entity_poly.pdbx_strand_id
1 'polypeptide(L)' 'MNDPVNHPSHYTFSKYEVIDVINEWDLGYDLGNAVKYIARAGRKNPEKEMEDISKAIFYLQDYISRGNNAS' A
#
# COMPACT_ATOMS: atom_id res chain seq x y z
N MET A 1 -11.62 -21.00 16.18
CA MET A 1 -10.58 -21.04 15.14
C MET A 1 -10.37 -19.61 14.67
N ASN A 2 -9.30 -18.97 15.12
CA ASN A 2 -8.89 -17.66 14.61
C ASN A 2 -8.07 -17.94 13.37
N ASP A 3 -8.62 -17.63 12.20
CA ASP A 3 -7.89 -17.65 10.94
C ASP A 3 -7.40 -16.22 10.67
N PRO A 4 -6.16 -15.85 11.09
CA PRO A 4 -5.62 -14.52 10.85
C PRO A 4 -5.35 -14.25 9.37
N VAL A 5 -5.53 -15.25 8.49
CA VAL A 5 -5.29 -15.15 7.05
C VAL A 5 -6.59 -14.83 6.31
N ASN A 6 -7.72 -15.43 6.70
CA ASN A 6 -9.01 -15.19 6.04
C ASN A 6 -9.83 -14.05 6.67
N HIS A 7 -9.69 -13.80 7.98
CA HIS A 7 -10.39 -12.70 8.67
C HIS A 7 -9.55 -12.18 9.84
N PRO A 8 -8.41 -11.51 9.61
CA PRO A 8 -7.79 -10.74 10.68
C PRO A 8 -8.80 -9.68 11.14
N SER A 9 -9.12 -9.70 12.44
CA SER A 9 -10.08 -8.79 13.06
C SER A 9 -9.67 -7.33 12.78
N HIS A 10 -10.45 -6.65 11.94
CA HIS A 10 -10.53 -5.21 11.77
C HIS A 10 -9.20 -4.44 11.73
N TYR A 11 -8.61 -4.35 10.54
CA TYR A 11 -7.67 -3.28 10.19
C TYR A 11 -8.37 -2.04 9.63
N THR A 12 -9.67 -1.86 9.92
CA THR A 12 -10.46 -0.69 9.49
C THR A 12 -10.09 0.53 10.35
N PHE A 13 -8.92 1.12 10.10
CA PHE A 13 -8.57 2.47 10.56
C PHE A 13 -9.48 3.53 9.93
N SER A 14 -10.11 3.21 8.79
CA SER A 14 -11.00 4.10 8.05
C SER A 14 -12.23 3.34 7.53
N LYS A 15 -13.19 4.07 6.94
CA LYS A 15 -14.37 3.50 6.27
C LYS A 15 -14.02 2.49 5.16
N TYR A 16 -12.82 2.58 4.58
CA TYR A 16 -12.36 1.73 3.49
C TYR A 16 -11.06 1.02 3.87
N GLU A 17 -10.95 -0.27 3.53
CA GLU A 17 -9.69 -1.00 3.60
C GLU A 17 -8.78 -0.58 2.44
N VAL A 18 -7.47 -0.62 2.69
CA VAL A 18 -6.47 -0.31 1.65
C VAL A 18 -6.61 -1.23 0.44
N ILE A 19 -6.89 -2.51 0.66
CA ILE A 19 -7.07 -3.48 -0.42
C ILE A 19 -8.30 -3.17 -1.28
N ASP A 20 -9.38 -2.67 -0.67
CA ASP A 20 -10.59 -2.28 -1.39
C ASP A 20 -10.29 -1.09 -2.32
N VAL A 21 -9.57 -0.08 -1.83
CA VAL A 21 -9.14 1.07 -2.64
C VAL A 21 -8.26 0.64 -3.80
N ILE A 22 -7.31 -0.28 -3.57
CA ILE A 22 -6.40 -0.78 -4.60
C ILE A 22 -7.17 -1.51 -5.71
N ASN A 23 -8.16 -2.32 -5.34
CA ASN A 23 -8.97 -3.09 -6.27
C ASN A 23 -9.95 -2.19 -7.05
N GLU A 24 -10.65 -1.28 -6.36
CA GLU A 24 -11.64 -0.39 -6.97
C GLU A 24 -11.00 0.57 -7.98
N TRP A 25 -9.76 0.99 -7.74
CA TRP A 25 -9.04 1.91 -8.63
C TRP A 25 -8.15 1.20 -9.66
N ASP A 26 -8.15 -0.13 -9.67
CA ASP A 26 -7.33 -0.97 -10.56
C ASP A 26 -5.84 -0.54 -10.62
N LEU A 27 -5.23 -0.32 -9.44
CA LEU A 27 -3.90 0.30 -9.34
C LEU A 27 -2.75 -0.63 -9.77
N GLY A 28 -3.00 -1.92 -9.94
CA GLY A 28 -1.95 -2.89 -10.21
C GLY A 28 -0.88 -2.96 -9.10
N TYR A 29 0.27 -3.56 -9.41
CA TYR A 29 1.27 -3.90 -8.40
C TYR A 29 1.99 -2.67 -7.82
N ASP A 30 2.54 -1.79 -8.64
CA ASP A 30 3.39 -0.70 -8.16
C ASP A 30 2.58 0.40 -7.46
N LEU A 31 1.54 0.92 -8.10
CA LEU A 31 0.70 1.97 -7.52
C LEU A 31 -0.06 1.44 -6.30
N GLY A 32 -0.50 0.18 -6.32
CA GLY A 32 -1.13 -0.46 -5.17
C GLY A 32 -0.19 -0.56 -3.96
N ASN A 33 1.07 -0.93 -4.18
CA ASN A 33 2.08 -0.92 -3.10
C ASN A 33 2.36 0.50 -2.59
N ALA A 34 2.45 1.49 -3.47
CA ALA A 34 2.65 2.88 -3.06
C ALA A 34 1.52 3.37 -2.14
N VAL A 35 0.25 3.16 -2.53
CA VAL A 35 -0.92 3.50 -1.69
C VAL A 35 -0.89 2.75 -0.36
N LYS A 36 -0.53 1.46 -0.36
CA LYS A 36 -0.39 0.67 0.87
C LYS A 36 0.61 1.28 1.83
N TYR A 37 1.79 1.69 1.37
CA TYR A 37 2.80 2.29 2.24
C TYR A 37 2.41 3.69 2.72
N ILE A 38 1.76 4.50 1.87
CA ILE A 38 1.17 5.79 2.29
C ILE A 38 0.15 5.59 3.40
N ALA A 39 -0.77 4.64 3.24
CA ALA A 39 -1.78 4.33 4.24
C ALA A 39 -1.19 3.74 5.54
N ARG A 40 0.01 3.16 5.49
CA ARG A 40 0.69 2.54 6.64
C ARG A 40 1.56 3.52 7.43
N ALA A 41 2.14 4.52 6.77
CA ALA A 41 3.14 5.41 7.31
C ALA A 41 2.75 5.96 8.70
N GLY A 42 3.61 5.71 9.69
CA GLY A 42 3.46 6.20 11.06
C GLY A 42 2.32 5.58 11.88
N ARG A 43 1.44 4.77 11.26
CA ARG A 43 0.23 4.24 11.95
C ARG A 43 0.52 3.08 12.90
N LYS A 44 1.33 2.11 12.46
CA LYS A 44 1.69 0.95 13.31
C LYS A 44 2.87 1.26 14.24
N ASN A 45 3.81 2.06 13.74
CA ASN A 45 4.95 2.57 14.49
C ASN A 45 5.30 3.96 13.91
N PRO A 46 5.18 5.05 14.70
CA PRO A 46 5.55 6.40 14.28
C PRO A 46 6.98 6.50 13.74
N GLU A 47 7.92 5.73 14.29
CA GLU A 47 9.32 5.72 13.85
C GLU A 47 9.51 5.20 12.41
N LYS A 48 8.52 4.46 11.89
CA LYS A 48 8.54 3.90 10.54
C LYS A 48 7.92 4.80 9.48
N GLU A 49 7.41 5.97 9.85
CA GLU A 49 6.79 6.90 8.89
C GLU A 49 7.71 7.18 7.70
N MET A 50 8.94 7.60 7.95
CA MET A 50 9.90 7.92 6.88
C MET A 50 10.33 6.69 6.07
N GLU A 51 10.42 5.51 6.69
CA GLU A 51 10.69 4.25 6.00
C GLU A 51 9.55 3.89 5.03
N ASP A 52 8.30 4.01 5.49
CA ASP A 52 7.11 3.74 4.69
C ASP A 52 6.97 4.74 3.54
N ILE A 53 7.20 6.03 3.78
CA ILE A 53 7.20 7.05 2.72
C ILE A 53 8.31 6.75 1.69
N SER A 54 9.50 6.35 2.13
CA SER A 54 10.60 5.98 1.22
C SER A 54 10.24 4.77 0.36
N LYS A 55 9.52 3.79 0.91
CA LYS A 55 9.01 2.64 0.15
C LYS A 55 7.94 3.05 -0.85
N ALA A 56 7.02 3.95 -0.49
CA ALA A 56 6.03 4.46 -1.44
C ALA A 56 6.70 5.13 -2.65
N ILE A 57 7.72 5.97 -2.40
CA ILE A 57 8.50 6.61 -3.46
C ILE A 57 9.19 5.57 -4.35
N PHE A 58 9.80 4.54 -3.77
CA PHE A 58 10.45 3.47 -4.54
C PHE A 58 9.49 2.82 -5.56
N TYR A 59 8.27 2.47 -5.15
CA TYR A 59 7.29 1.87 -6.06
C TYR A 59 6.80 2.84 -7.15
N LEU A 60 6.65 4.13 -6.83
CA LEU A 60 6.33 5.15 -7.84
C LEU A 60 7.46 5.31 -8.86
N GLN A 61 8.72 5.25 -8.42
CA GLN A 61 9.87 5.29 -9.31
C GLN A 61 9.97 4.04 -10.19
N ASP A 62 9.69 2.84 -9.65
CA ASP A 62 9.66 1.60 -10.43
C ASP A 62 8.56 1.64 -11.51
N TYR A 63 7.37 2.13 -11.15
CA TYR A 63 6.26 2.32 -12.09
C TYR A 63 6.65 3.22 -13.27
N ILE A 64 7.24 4.38 -12.99
CA ILE A 64 7.73 5.31 -14.03
C ILE A 64 8.79 4.62 -14.90
N SER A 65 9.72 3.89 -14.28
CA SER A 65 10.79 3.20 -14.99
C SER A 65 10.25 2.13 -15.93
N ARG A 66 9.25 1.35 -15.51
CA ARG A 66 8.58 0.37 -16.37
C ARG A 66 7.83 1.01 -17.53
N GLY A 67 7.12 2.12 -17.28
CA GLY A 67 6.43 2.87 -18.32
C GLY A 67 7.38 3.41 -19.39
N ASN A 68 8.55 3.89 -18.96
CA ASN A 68 9.59 4.39 -19.87
C ASN A 68 10.28 3.29 -20.70
N ASN A 69 10.32 2.04 -20.19
CA ASN A 69 10.89 0.89 -20.91
C ASN A 69 9.88 0.19 -21.85
N ALA A 70 8.61 0.61 -21.82
CA ALA A 70 7.54 0.10 -22.67
C ALA A 70 7.27 0.98 -23.91
N SER A 71 8.11 1.99 -24.16
CA SER A 71 8.01 2.94 -25.29
C SER A 71 9.12 2.74 -26.31
#